data_AF-A0A822DI09-F1
#
_entry.id   AF-A0A822DI09-F1
#
_cell.length_a   1.000
_cell.length_b   1.000
_cell.length_c   1.000
_cell.angle_alpha   90.00
_cell.angle_beta   90.00
_cell.angle_gamma   90.00
#
_symmetry.space_group_name_H-M   'P 1'
#
loop_
_entity.id
_entity.type
_entity.pdbx_description
1 polymer ?
#
loop_
_entity_poly.entity_id
_entity_poly.type
_entity_poly.pdbx_seq_one_letter_code
_entity_poly.pdbx_strand_id
1 'polypeptide(L)'
;MSIVSIEDLSNELFYEIFEYLDSGEIYQAFFKLNHRFQQLLNSSSLLLKIKLYYSESKETMMNNYKHIFLYNKNQVLSIHLWLSTNNNQIMSSFTIDLSFIRLESLVFSLIEPDLL
;
A
#
# COMPACT_ATOMS: atom_id res chain seq x y z
N MET A 1 -29.94 14.78 -1.40
CA MET A 1 -29.33 13.87 -2.39
C MET A 1 -29.36 12.49 -1.76
N SER A 2 -30.05 11.51 -2.36
CA SER A 2 -30.08 10.15 -1.79
C SER A 2 -28.84 9.39 -2.24
N ILE A 3 -28.08 8.84 -1.30
CA ILE A 3 -26.98 7.92 -1.58
C ILE A 3 -27.61 6.59 -1.99
N VAL A 4 -27.35 6.15 -3.22
CA VAL A 4 -27.87 4.88 -3.76
C VAL A 4 -26.74 3.92 -4.14
N SER A 5 -25.51 4.43 -4.24
CA SER A 5 -24.30 3.66 -4.47
C SER A 5 -23.14 4.16 -3.60
N ILE A 6 -22.12 3.32 -3.40
CA ILE A 6 -20.90 3.73 -2.70
C ILE A 6 -20.18 4.86 -3.45
N GLU A 7 -20.35 4.94 -4.77
CA GLU A 7 -19.76 5.97 -5.62
C GLU A 7 -20.40 7.35 -5.42
N ASP A 8 -21.53 7.44 -4.72
CA ASP A 8 -22.16 8.72 -4.37
C ASP A 8 -21.54 9.36 -3.11
N LEU A 9 -20.72 8.62 -2.36
CA LEU A 9 -20.01 9.15 -1.19
C LEU A 9 -18.99 10.21 -1.61
N SER A 10 -18.70 11.18 -0.74
CA SER A 10 -17.73 12.25 -1.01
C SER A 10 -16.28 11.75 -0.98
N ASN A 11 -15.35 12.54 -1.54
CA ASN A 11 -13.93 12.19 -1.55
C ASN A 11 -13.35 12.12 -0.14
N GLU A 12 -13.82 12.99 0.76
CA GLU A 12 -13.40 13.08 2.16
C GLU A 12 -13.69 11.77 2.89
N LEU A 13 -14.90 11.20 2.71
CA LEU A 13 -15.23 9.89 3.29
C LEU A 13 -14.35 8.77 2.76
N PHE A 14 -13.94 8.81 1.49
CA PHE A 14 -13.00 7.82 0.97
C PHE A 14 -11.60 7.98 1.54
N TYR A 15 -11.12 9.22 1.73
CA TYR A 15 -9.85 9.44 2.43
C TYR A 15 -9.91 8.88 3.86
N GLU A 16 -11.00 9.09 4.59
CA GLU A 16 -11.21 8.49 5.91
C GLU A 16 -11.21 6.96 5.86
N ILE A 17 -11.90 6.35 4.90
CA ILE A 17 -11.87 4.88 4.71
C ILE A 17 -10.45 4.38 4.42
N PHE A 18 -9.71 5.08 3.55
CA PHE A 18 -8.35 4.72 3.17
C PHE A 18 -7.37 4.79 4.34
N GLU A 19 -7.62 5.59 5.39
CA GLU A 19 -6.77 5.60 6.58
C GLU A 19 -6.75 4.25 7.34
N TYR A 20 -7.81 3.45 7.21
CA TYR A 20 -7.94 2.13 7.85
C TYR A 20 -7.36 0.98 7.03
N LEU A 21 -7.08 1.22 5.75
CA LEU A 21 -6.60 0.20 4.80
C LEU A 21 -5.11 0.37 4.52
N ASP A 22 -4.46 -0.71 4.10
CA ASP A 22 -3.15 -0.60 3.46
C ASP A 22 -3.28 -0.35 1.96
N SER A 23 -2.18 0.11 1.37
CA SER A 23 -2.12 0.49 -0.03
C SER A 23 -2.41 -0.67 -0.99
N GLY A 24 -2.06 -1.91 -0.63
CA GLY A 24 -2.40 -3.08 -1.43
C GLY A 24 -3.91 -3.25 -1.52
N GLU A 25 -4.59 -3.21 -0.37
CA GLU A 25 -6.05 -3.30 -0.26
C GLU A 25 -6.74 -2.16 -1.04
N ILE A 26 -6.26 -0.94 -0.86
CA ILE A 26 -6.79 0.25 -1.53
C ILE A 26 -6.68 0.11 -3.06
N TYR A 27 -5.51 -0.24 -3.57
CA TYR A 27 -5.32 -0.35 -5.02
C TYR A 27 -6.11 -1.53 -5.59
N GLN A 28 -6.15 -2.67 -4.92
CA GLN A 28 -6.90 -3.83 -5.38
C GLN A 28 -8.40 -3.55 -5.45
N ALA A 29 -8.96 -2.87 -4.44
CA ALA A 29 -10.38 -2.60 -4.36
C ALA A 29 -10.83 -1.41 -5.23
N PHE A 30 -10.06 -0.32 -5.29
CA PHE A 30 -10.53 0.95 -5.83
C PHE A 30 -9.89 1.37 -7.17
N PHE A 31 -8.70 0.89 -7.52
CA PHE A 31 -7.97 1.37 -8.71
C PHE A 31 -8.70 1.09 -10.04
N LYS A 32 -9.46 -0.01 -10.11
CA LYS A 32 -10.18 -0.44 -11.31
C LYS A 32 -11.67 -0.08 -11.32
N LEU A 33 -12.18 0.63 -10.31
CA LEU A 33 -13.61 0.97 -10.23
C LEU A 33 -14.02 1.97 -11.31
N ASN A 34 -13.47 3.18 -11.25
CA ASN A 34 -13.75 4.24 -12.21
C ASN A 34 -12.65 5.32 -12.19
N HIS A 35 -12.76 6.28 -13.09
CA HIS A 35 -11.78 7.37 -13.24
C HIS A 35 -11.66 8.24 -11.99
N ARG A 36 -12.76 8.48 -11.25
CA ARG A 36 -12.73 9.27 -10.01
C ARG A 36 -11.81 8.61 -8.97
N PHE A 37 -11.91 7.30 -8.78
CA PHE A 37 -11.02 6.60 -7.84
C PHE A 37 -9.57 6.59 -8.31
N GLN A 38 -9.30 6.48 -9.61
CA GLN A 38 -7.93 6.63 -10.12
C GLN A 38 -7.35 8.01 -9.79
N GLN A 39 -8.14 9.07 -9.91
CA GLN A 39 -7.72 10.42 -9.51
C GLN A 39 -7.48 10.54 -8.01
N LEU A 40 -8.33 9.94 -7.18
CA LEU A 40 -8.15 9.90 -5.73
C LEU A 40 -6.85 9.21 -5.34
N LEU A 41 -6.54 8.07 -5.97
CA LEU A 41 -5.33 7.30 -5.67
C LEU A 41 -4.04 7.98 -6.15
N ASN A 42 -4.12 8.78 -7.21
CA ASN A 42 -2.98 9.55 -7.72
C ASN A 42 -2.85 10.93 -7.04
N SER A 43 -3.76 11.28 -6.13
CA SER A 43 -3.75 12.55 -5.42
C SER A 43 -2.61 12.60 -4.41
N SER A 44 -1.83 13.68 -4.41
CA SER A 44 -0.75 13.90 -3.43
C SER A 44 -1.25 14.08 -1.98
N SER A 45 -2.57 14.23 -1.79
CA SER A 45 -3.19 14.28 -0.47
C SER A 45 -3.37 12.90 0.16
N LEU A 46 -3.37 11.82 -0.65
CA LEU A 46 -3.46 10.47 -0.12
C LEU A 46 -2.13 10.08 0.54
N LEU A 47 -2.22 9.55 1.77
CA LEU A 47 -1.07 9.01 2.49
C LEU A 47 -1.17 7.49 2.50
N LEU A 48 -0.13 6.84 1.99
CA LEU A 48 -0.13 5.39 1.78
C LEU A 48 0.62 4.68 2.91
N LYS A 49 -0.01 3.64 3.47
CA LYS A 49 0.60 2.71 4.42
C LYS A 49 0.82 1.40 3.69
N ILE A 50 2.07 0.94 3.62
CA ILE A 50 2.41 -0.29 2.93
C ILE A 50 2.63 -1.39 3.95
N LYS A 51 1.93 -2.50 3.78
CA LYS A 51 2.06 -3.70 4.60
C LYS A 51 2.37 -4.88 3.69
N LEU A 52 3.53 -5.51 3.88
CA LEU A 52 3.97 -6.65 3.07
C LEU A 52 4.03 -7.91 3.91
N TYR A 53 3.09 -8.82 3.69
CA TYR A 53 2.97 -10.04 4.46
C TYR A 53 3.79 -11.20 3.89
N TYR A 54 4.39 -11.99 4.78
CA TYR A 54 5.15 -13.20 4.41
C TYR A 54 4.32 -14.24 3.64
N SER A 55 3.01 -14.32 3.91
CA SER A 55 2.11 -15.30 3.29
C SER A 55 1.82 -15.04 1.82
N GLU A 56 2.19 -13.88 1.29
CA GLU A 56 2.04 -13.58 -0.13
C GLU A 56 3.16 -14.20 -0.97
N SER A 57 2.79 -14.72 -2.14
CA SER A 57 3.82 -15.16 -3.10
C SER A 57 4.69 -13.97 -3.52
N LYS A 58 5.97 -14.21 -3.80
CA LYS A 58 6.90 -13.18 -4.31
C LYS A 58 6.33 -12.45 -5.53
N GLU A 59 5.65 -13.17 -6.42
CA GLU A 59 5.03 -12.62 -7.62
C GLU A 59 3.82 -11.73 -7.28
N THR A 60 2.97 -12.17 -6.35
CA THR A 60 1.84 -11.39 -5.84
C THR A 60 2.32 -10.10 -5.20
N MET A 61 3.33 -10.17 -4.32
CA MET A 61 3.94 -8.98 -3.71
C MET A 61 4.53 -8.05 -4.78
N MET A 62 5.30 -8.59 -5.73
CA MET A 62 5.91 -7.75 -6.75
C MET A 62 4.84 -7.07 -7.61
N ASN A 63 3.79 -7.77 -8.01
CA ASN A 63 2.73 -7.22 -8.85
C ASN A 63 1.86 -6.19 -8.12
N ASN A 64 1.46 -6.48 -6.89
CA ASN A 64 0.62 -5.59 -6.09
C ASN A 64 1.34 -4.29 -5.75
N TYR A 65 2.62 -4.38 -5.40
CA TYR A 65 3.32 -3.26 -4.80
C TYR A 65 4.26 -2.53 -5.75
N LYS A 66 4.58 -3.09 -6.94
CA LYS A 66 5.41 -2.38 -7.93
C LYS A 66 4.80 -1.04 -8.35
N HIS A 67 3.48 -0.98 -8.57
CA HIS A 67 2.83 0.29 -8.90
C HIS A 67 2.79 1.25 -7.71
N ILE A 68 2.55 0.72 -6.51
CA ILE A 68 2.47 1.51 -5.29
C ILE A 68 3.83 2.14 -4.96
N PHE A 69 4.90 1.34 -4.94
CA PHE A 69 6.25 1.79 -4.61
C PHE A 69 6.92 2.59 -5.72
N LEU A 70 6.65 2.34 -7.00
CA LEU A 70 7.34 3.08 -8.08
C LEU A 70 6.73 4.47 -8.29
N TYR A 71 5.40 4.59 -8.24
CA TYR A 71 4.72 5.81 -8.67
C TYR A 71 4.29 6.73 -7.54
N ASN A 72 4.23 6.24 -6.29
CA ASN A 72 3.68 7.00 -5.16
C ASN A 72 4.66 7.16 -4.01
N LYS A 73 5.97 7.10 -4.26
CA LYS A 73 7.02 7.22 -3.21
C LYS A 73 6.84 8.44 -2.31
N ASN A 74 6.42 9.57 -2.88
CA ASN A 74 6.17 10.82 -2.17
C ASN A 74 4.90 10.81 -1.29
N GLN A 75 4.04 9.81 -1.42
CA GLN A 75 2.82 9.62 -0.64
C GLN A 75 2.99 8.53 0.44
N VAL A 76 4.04 7.72 0.36
CA VAL A 76 4.27 6.64 1.32
C VAL A 76 4.64 7.20 2.68
N LEU A 77 3.78 6.94 3.66
CA LEU A 77 3.91 7.36 5.05
C LEU A 77 4.60 6.30 5.90
N SER A 78 4.26 5.04 5.69
CA SER A 78 4.83 3.92 6.45
C SER A 78 5.00 2.67 5.61
N ILE A 79 6.03 1.89 5.93
CA ILE A 79 6.31 0.59 5.33
C ILE A 79 6.53 -0.41 6.46
N HIS A 80 5.71 -1.45 6.49
CA HIS A 80 5.85 -2.58 7.41
C HIS A 80 6.08 -3.86 6.62
N LEU A 81 7.23 -4.49 6.83
CA LEU A 81 7.63 -5.72 6.16
C LEU A 81 7.65 -6.87 7.15
N TRP A 82 6.82 -7.89 6.91
CA TRP A 82 6.90 -9.18 7.59
C TRP A 82 7.69 -10.15 6.74
N LEU A 83 8.96 -10.34 7.09
CA LEU A 83 9.91 -11.12 6.31
C LEU A 83 10.18 -12.46 7.00
N SER A 84 10.21 -13.54 6.22
CA SER A 84 10.86 -14.79 6.62
C SER A 84 12.35 -14.69 6.34
N THR A 85 13.15 -15.38 7.15
CA THR A 85 14.60 -15.57 6.96
C THR A 85 14.96 -16.12 5.57
N ASN A 86 14.04 -16.82 4.89
CA ASN A 86 14.24 -17.33 3.53
C ASN A 86 14.00 -16.28 2.42
N ASN A 87 13.43 -15.11 2.75
CA ASN A 87 13.02 -14.07 1.80
C ASN A 87 14.01 -12.90 1.67
N ASN A 88 15.27 -13.06 2.07
CA ASN A 88 16.32 -12.02 1.98
C ASN A 88 16.46 -11.38 0.58
N GLN A 89 16.06 -12.06 -0.49
CA GLN A 89 16.05 -11.50 -1.85
C GLN A 89 15.03 -10.37 -2.04
N ILE A 90 13.90 -10.37 -1.33
CA ILE A 90 12.86 -9.33 -1.44
C ILE A 90 13.41 -7.99 -0.95
N MET A 91 14.23 -8.01 0.10
CA MET A 91 14.88 -6.80 0.60
C MET A 91 15.80 -6.15 -0.44
N SER A 92 16.49 -6.96 -1.24
CA SER A 92 17.39 -6.45 -2.27
C SER A 92 16.67 -5.70 -3.40
N SER A 93 15.37 -5.99 -3.63
CA SER A 93 14.55 -5.28 -4.62
C SER A 93 13.88 -4.01 -4.09
N PHE A 94 13.86 -3.80 -2.77
CA PHE A 94 13.28 -2.61 -2.16
C PHE A 94 14.37 -1.60 -1.81
N THR A 95 14.61 -0.65 -2.72
CA THR A 95 15.46 0.50 -2.45
C THR A 95 14.61 1.63 -1.87
N ILE A 96 14.83 1.93 -0.59
CA ILE A 96 14.32 3.15 0.04
C ILE A 96 15.39 4.22 -0.14
N ASP A 97 15.02 5.29 -0.84
CA ASP A 97 15.90 6.40 -1.18
C ASP A 97 15.24 7.74 -0.81
N LEU A 98 15.89 8.86 -1.12
CA LEU A 98 15.44 10.21 -0.77
C LEU A 98 14.11 10.64 -1.43
N SER A 99 13.59 9.90 -2.40
CA SER A 99 12.28 10.20 -3.02
C SER A 99 11.09 9.83 -2.13
N PHE A 100 11.31 9.12 -1.03
CA PHE A 100 10.32 8.85 0.02
C PHE A 100 10.18 10.03 0.99
N ILE A 101 9.78 11.20 0.47
CA ILE A 101 9.81 12.49 1.19
C ILE A 101 8.92 12.51 2.44
N ARG A 102 7.84 11.71 2.47
CA ARG A 102 6.86 11.64 3.56
C ARG A 102 6.97 10.39 4.42
N LEU A 103 8.01 9.58 4.23
CA LEU A 103 8.16 8.35 5.01
C LEU A 103 8.49 8.69 6.46
N GLU A 104 7.60 8.31 7.37
CA GLU A 104 7.72 8.53 8.80
C GLU A 104 8.10 7.26 9.56
N SER A 105 7.74 6.08 9.04
CA SER A 105 7.96 4.80 9.73
C SER A 105 8.38 3.67 8.79
N LEU A 106 9.41 2.94 9.22
CA LEU A 106 9.89 1.74 8.55
C LEU A 106 10.07 0.63 9.59
N VAL A 107 9.29 -0.44 9.47
CA VAL A 107 9.26 -1.54 10.42
C VAL A 107 9.62 -2.84 9.73
N PHE A 108 10.60 -3.54 10.29
CA PHE A 108 11.00 -4.88 9.88
C PHE A 108 10.59 -5.86 10.97
N SER A 109 9.72 -6.81 10.62
CA SER A 109 9.32 -7.90 11.49
C SER A 109 9.82 -9.21 10.88
N LEU A 110 10.80 -9.82 11.55
CA LEU A 110 11.27 -11.14 11.17
C LEU A 110 10.34 -12.19 11.79
N ILE A 111 9.83 -13.08 10.95
CA ILE A 111 9.08 -14.26 11.39
C ILE A 111 10.03 -15.44 11.36
N GLU A 112 10.34 -16.00 12.53
CA GLU A 112 11.06 -17.25 12.65
C GLU A 112 10.16 -18.41 12.21
N PRO A 113 10.62 -19.32 11.34
CA PRO A 113 9.81 -20.41 10.80
C PRO A 113 9.42 -21.48 11.84
N ASP A 114 9.91 -21.40 13.08
CA ASP A 114 9.79 -22.47 14.08
C ASP A 114 8.69 -22.20 15.11
N LEU A 115 7.40 -22.15 14.71
CA LEU A 115 6.26 -22.19 15.66
C LEU A 115 4.91 -22.60 15.02
N LEU A 116 4.90 -23.33 13.89
CA LEU A 116 3.71 -23.97 13.32
C LEU A 116 3.95 -25.44 12.97
#